data_AF-A0A1C6FNA5-F1
#
_entry.id   AF-A0A1C6FNA5-F1
#
_cell.length_a   1.000
_cell.length_b   1.000
_cell.length_c   1.000
_cell.angle_alpha   90.00
_cell.angle_beta   90.00
_cell.angle_gamma   90.00
#
_symmetry.space_group_name_H-M   'P 1'
#
loop_
_entity.id
_entity.type
_entity.pdbx_description
1 polymer ?
#
loop_
_entity_poly.entity_id
_entity_poly.type
_entity_poly.pdbx_seq_one_letter_code
_entity_poly.pdbx_strand_id
1 'polypeptide(L)'
;MLRNEPLLNALLINLLLGTIWHYATFFLCISIKIEHFDSKRARYQPRKWEKNGKWYADHLKINKWKDFLPQHIGKDGFSKDHLDDVSIEYLDEFILETCRGEWNHIANCYFAVVLFIINPFWTAFILTILLFLGNLPFAIIQRYNRFRLVKLKNTLIKKAERAKKLEARKKSKTKEQVSIQDSDGEAVSG
;
A
#
# COMPACT_ATOMS: atom_id res chain seq x y z
N MET A 1 2.60 -36.65 -10.51
CA MET A 1 4.07 -36.72 -10.52
C MET A 1 4.69 -36.81 -9.12
N LEU A 2 3.90 -36.81 -8.03
CA LEU A 2 4.35 -37.22 -6.68
C LEU A 2 3.44 -38.30 -6.05
N ARG A 3 2.62 -38.99 -6.86
CA ARG A 3 1.57 -39.90 -6.37
C ARG A 3 2.11 -41.15 -5.68
N ASN A 4 3.32 -41.58 -6.04
CA ASN A 4 3.93 -42.83 -5.57
C ASN A 4 5.17 -42.58 -4.71
N GLU A 5 5.50 -41.32 -4.42
CA GLU A 5 6.64 -40.97 -3.58
C GLU A 5 6.28 -41.14 -2.10
N PRO A 6 7.25 -41.53 -1.24
CA PRO A 6 7.10 -41.41 0.20
C PRO A 6 6.70 -39.98 0.58
N LEU A 7 5.79 -39.84 1.54
CA LEU A 7 5.22 -38.54 1.94
C LEU A 7 6.31 -37.48 2.22
N LEU A 8 7.39 -37.87 2.91
CA LEU A 8 8.49 -36.96 3.24
C LEU A 8 9.17 -36.41 1.97
N ASN A 9 9.47 -37.27 0.99
CA ASN A 9 10.08 -36.84 -0.27
C ASN A 9 9.16 -35.89 -1.02
N ALA A 10 7.87 -36.21 -1.10
CA ALA A 10 6.88 -35.34 -1.72
C ALA A 10 6.82 -33.96 -1.03
N LEU A 11 6.85 -33.91 0.30
CA LEU A 11 6.86 -32.64 1.04
C LEU A 11 8.15 -31.84 0.81
N LEU A 12 9.31 -32.49 0.78
CA LEU A 12 10.60 -31.83 0.51
C LEU A 12 10.65 -31.25 -0.91
N ILE A 13 10.15 -31.99 -1.90
CA ILE A 13 10.07 -31.51 -3.28
C ILE A 13 9.13 -30.31 -3.39
N ASN A 14 7.95 -30.36 -2.73
CA ASN A 14 7.03 -29.22 -2.70
C ASN A 14 7.65 -27.99 -2.04
N LEU A 15 8.40 -28.17 -0.95
CA LEU A 15 9.12 -27.08 -0.27
C LEU A 15 10.18 -26.46 -1.18
N LEU A 16 10.99 -27.29 -1.84
CA LEU A 16 12.01 -26.83 -2.79
C LEU A 16 11.37 -26.04 -3.95
N LEU A 17 10.34 -26.60 -4.58
CA LEU A 17 9.65 -25.94 -5.70
C LEU A 17 8.95 -24.65 -5.26
N GLY A 18 8.33 -24.64 -4.08
CA GLY A 18 7.72 -23.43 -3.52
C GLY A 18 8.76 -22.35 -3.22
N THR A 19 9.95 -22.74 -2.77
CA THR A 19 11.07 -21.83 -2.53
C THR A 19 11.59 -21.24 -3.84
N ILE A 20 11.80 -22.08 -4.86
CA ILE A 20 12.19 -21.64 -6.21
C ILE A 20 11.15 -20.67 -6.79
N TRP A 21 9.86 -21.00 -6.66
CA TRP A 21 8.77 -20.12 -7.10
C TRP A 21 8.83 -18.77 -6.39
N HIS A 22 8.96 -18.77 -5.06
CA HIS A 22 9.02 -17.55 -4.28
C HIS A 22 10.19 -16.65 -4.69
N TYR A 23 11.38 -17.21 -4.92
CA TYR A 23 12.51 -16.44 -5.45
C TYR A 23 12.24 -15.95 -6.87
N ALA A 24 11.65 -16.79 -7.73
CA ALA A 24 11.30 -16.38 -9.10
C ALA A 24 10.32 -15.21 -9.11
N THR A 25 9.25 -15.23 -8.30
CA THR A 25 8.32 -14.11 -8.20
C THR A 25 8.99 -12.87 -7.60
N PHE A 26 9.86 -13.05 -6.60
CA PHE A 26 10.62 -11.93 -6.01
C PHE A 26 11.54 -11.26 -7.03
N PHE A 27 12.31 -12.04 -7.80
CA PHE A 27 13.15 -11.50 -8.87
C PHE A 27 12.33 -10.83 -9.97
N LEU A 28 11.22 -11.43 -10.40
CA LEU A 28 10.27 -10.78 -11.32
C LEU A 28 9.76 -9.47 -10.76
N CYS A 29 9.44 -9.42 -9.47
CA CYS A 29 8.97 -8.23 -8.78
C CYS A 29 10.01 -7.10 -8.80
N ILE A 30 11.31 -7.43 -8.71
CA ILE A 30 12.41 -6.46 -8.79
C ILE A 30 12.67 -6.05 -10.25
N SER A 31 12.54 -6.97 -11.20
CA SER A 31 12.82 -6.71 -12.62
C SER A 31 11.70 -5.94 -13.33
N ILE A 32 10.45 -6.02 -12.84
CA ILE A 32 9.34 -5.27 -13.40
C ILE A 32 9.56 -3.77 -13.15
N LYS A 33 9.41 -2.97 -14.21
CA LYS A 33 9.58 -1.52 -14.10
C LYS A 33 8.58 -0.91 -13.11
N ILE A 34 9.04 0.12 -12.39
CA ILE A 34 8.32 0.75 -11.30
C ILE A 34 6.93 1.28 -11.70
N GLU A 35 6.73 1.66 -12.96
CA GLU A 35 5.45 2.18 -13.48
C GLU A 35 4.34 1.11 -13.55
N HIS A 36 4.69 -0.18 -13.40
CA HIS A 36 3.71 -1.24 -13.22
C HIS A 36 3.09 -1.25 -11.82
N PHE A 37 3.79 -0.69 -10.82
CA PHE A 37 3.35 -0.63 -9.43
C PHE A 37 2.70 0.73 -9.11
N ASP A 38 1.91 1.25 -10.05
CA ASP A 38 1.16 2.50 -9.88
C ASP A 38 -0.25 2.25 -9.33
N SER A 39 -0.55 2.85 -8.18
CA SER A 39 -1.89 2.84 -7.55
C SER A 39 -3.04 3.30 -8.46
N LYS A 40 -2.76 4.04 -9.53
CA LYS A 40 -3.75 4.48 -10.52
C LYS A 40 -4.16 3.37 -11.49
N ARG A 41 -3.45 2.25 -11.57
CA ARG A 41 -3.84 1.12 -12.44
C ARG A 41 -5.06 0.39 -11.88
N ALA A 42 -5.89 -0.15 -12.78
CA ALA A 42 -7.15 -0.81 -12.45
C ALA A 42 -7.03 -1.93 -11.38
N ARG A 43 -5.90 -2.63 -11.34
CA ARG A 43 -5.62 -3.68 -10.32
C ARG A 43 -5.63 -3.14 -8.89
N TYR A 44 -5.02 -1.97 -8.70
CA TYR A 44 -4.75 -1.39 -7.37
C TYR A 44 -5.80 -0.35 -6.96
N GLN A 45 -6.59 0.13 -7.92
CA GLN A 45 -7.65 1.08 -7.65
C GLN A 45 -8.72 0.50 -6.68
N PRO A 46 -9.30 1.37 -5.84
CA PRO A 46 -10.47 1.06 -5.03
C PRO A 46 -11.62 0.47 -5.85
N ARG A 47 -12.15 -0.67 -5.41
CA ARG A 47 -13.42 -1.21 -5.89
C ARG A 47 -14.56 -0.67 -5.02
N LYS A 48 -15.74 -0.49 -5.62
CA LYS A 48 -16.93 0.05 -4.94
C LYS A 48 -17.29 -0.72 -3.65
N TRP A 49 -17.15 -2.05 -3.67
CA TRP A 49 -17.49 -2.91 -2.53
C TRP A 49 -16.51 -2.78 -1.36
N GLU A 50 -15.29 -2.31 -1.58
CA GLU A 50 -14.27 -2.15 -0.53
C GLU A 50 -14.58 -0.98 0.42
N LYS A 51 -15.51 -0.09 0.02
CA LYS A 51 -15.98 1.06 0.81
C LYS A 51 -14.82 1.89 1.38
N ASN A 52 -13.81 2.18 0.56
CA ASN A 52 -12.60 2.91 0.92
C ASN A 52 -11.87 2.32 2.15
N GLY A 53 -11.77 0.99 2.21
CA GLY A 53 -11.10 0.25 3.28
C GLY A 53 -12.01 -0.17 4.44
N LYS A 54 -13.23 0.37 4.54
CA LYS A 54 -14.16 0.02 5.63
C LYS A 54 -14.54 -1.46 5.64
N TRP A 55 -14.74 -2.05 4.46
CA TRP A 55 -15.12 -3.46 4.36
C TRP A 55 -14.12 -4.38 5.07
N TYR A 56 -12.81 -4.10 4.94
CA TYR A 56 -11.73 -4.84 5.60
C TYR A 56 -11.75 -4.71 7.13
N ALA A 57 -12.03 -3.50 7.63
CA ALA A 57 -12.17 -3.27 9.06
C ALA A 57 -13.42 -3.96 9.64
N ASP A 58 -14.53 -3.92 8.91
CA ASP A 58 -15.82 -4.39 9.38
C ASP A 58 -15.96 -5.92 9.30
N HIS A 59 -15.50 -6.55 8.22
CA HIS A 59 -15.73 -7.97 7.93
C HIS A 59 -14.51 -8.83 8.27
N LEU A 60 -13.31 -8.41 7.85
CA LEU A 60 -12.08 -9.15 8.15
C LEU A 60 -11.48 -8.78 9.51
N LYS A 61 -12.03 -7.76 10.19
CA LYS A 61 -11.50 -7.23 11.45
C LYS A 61 -9.99 -6.97 11.36
N ILE A 62 -9.54 -6.42 10.23
CA ILE A 62 -8.11 -6.31 9.90
C ILE A 62 -7.28 -5.60 10.98
N ASN A 63 -7.85 -4.60 11.65
CA ASN A 63 -7.18 -3.88 12.73
C ASN A 63 -6.93 -4.74 13.99
N LYS A 64 -7.57 -5.91 14.12
CA LYS A 64 -7.32 -6.83 15.24
C LYS A 64 -6.11 -7.73 15.04
N TRP A 65 -5.67 -7.94 13.79
CA TRP A 65 -4.66 -8.96 13.51
C TRP A 65 -3.50 -8.50 12.64
N LYS A 66 -3.66 -7.43 11.86
CA LYS A 66 -2.59 -6.95 10.98
C LYS A 66 -1.28 -6.68 11.73
N ASP A 67 -1.36 -6.25 12.99
CA ASP A 67 -0.18 -5.88 13.78
C ASP A 67 0.56 -7.08 14.39
N PHE A 68 0.00 -8.29 14.33
CA PHE A 68 0.71 -9.52 14.70
C PHE A 68 1.62 -10.05 13.59
N LEU A 69 1.42 -9.60 12.35
CA LEU A 69 2.23 -10.03 11.22
C LEU A 69 3.40 -9.05 11.03
N PRO A 70 4.65 -9.54 10.96
CA PRO A 70 5.81 -8.69 10.75
C PRO A 70 5.66 -7.93 9.43
N GLN A 71 5.66 -6.61 9.52
CA GLN A 71 5.48 -5.73 8.38
C GLN A 71 6.43 -4.56 8.47
N HIS A 72 6.84 -4.08 7.30
CA HIS A 72 7.38 -2.75 7.20
C HIS A 72 6.24 -1.75 7.39
N ILE A 73 5.99 -1.39 8.65
CA ILE A 73 5.22 -0.21 9.01
C ILE A 73 6.29 0.88 9.14
N GLY A 74 6.17 2.00 8.42
CA GLY A 74 7.08 3.15 8.62
C GLY A 74 7.25 3.41 10.11
N LYS A 75 8.47 3.77 10.55
CA LYS A 75 9.06 3.52 11.88
C LYS A 75 8.19 3.63 13.15
N ASP A 76 7.03 4.28 13.16
CA ASP A 76 6.12 4.37 14.32
C ASP A 76 4.63 4.12 14.01
N GLY A 77 4.33 3.61 12.82
CA GLY A 77 2.98 3.71 12.26
C GLY A 77 2.61 5.18 12.02
N PHE A 78 1.72 5.44 11.08
CA PHE A 78 1.21 6.80 10.89
C PHE A 78 0.28 7.16 12.06
N SER A 79 0.86 7.50 13.22
CA SER A 79 0.13 8.16 14.29
C SER A 79 -0.32 9.52 13.80
N LYS A 80 -1.54 9.91 14.17
CA LYS A 80 -2.08 11.23 13.81
C LYS A 80 -1.28 12.37 14.44
N ASP A 81 -0.48 12.06 15.45
CA ASP A 81 0.21 13.03 16.29
C ASP A 81 1.54 13.52 15.69
N HIS A 82 2.04 12.84 14.65
CA HIS A 82 3.29 13.20 13.93
C HIS A 82 3.08 13.40 12.42
N LEU A 83 1.87 13.78 12.00
CA LEU A 83 1.54 13.95 10.58
C LEU A 83 2.26 15.11 9.89
N ASP A 84 2.86 16.01 10.65
CA ASP A 84 3.49 17.22 10.11
C ASP A 84 4.91 16.95 9.55
N ASP A 85 5.53 15.83 9.92
CA ASP A 85 6.88 15.42 9.45
C ASP A 85 6.87 14.43 8.26
N VAL A 86 5.69 14.02 7.78
CA VAL A 86 5.58 13.04 6.70
C VAL A 86 5.53 13.74 5.34
N SER A 87 6.57 13.56 4.51
CA SER A 87 6.63 14.12 3.16
C SER A 87 5.68 13.42 2.18
N ILE A 88 5.28 14.14 1.13
CA ILE A 88 4.42 13.58 0.08
C ILE A 88 5.17 12.53 -0.74
N GLU A 89 6.47 12.75 -0.94
CA GLU A 89 7.38 11.86 -1.65
C GLU A 89 7.50 10.52 -0.93
N TYR A 90 7.64 10.54 0.40
CA TYR A 90 7.65 9.32 1.21
C TYR A 90 6.33 8.54 1.12
N LEU A 91 5.19 9.24 1.11
CA LEU A 91 3.89 8.60 0.93
C LEU A 91 3.75 7.97 -0.45
N ASP A 92 4.29 8.59 -1.50
CA ASP A 92 4.26 8.04 -2.85
C ASP A 92 5.12 6.78 -2.98
N GLU A 93 6.32 6.80 -2.41
CA GLU A 93 7.18 5.61 -2.34
C GLU A 93 6.49 4.48 -1.56
N PHE A 94 5.88 4.78 -0.41
CA PHE A 94 5.21 3.74 0.36
C PHE A 94 3.95 3.21 -0.35
N ILE A 95 3.16 4.07 -1.00
CA ILE A 95 2.03 3.62 -1.83
C ILE A 95 2.52 2.65 -2.92
N LEU A 96 3.65 2.95 -3.55
CA LEU A 96 4.25 2.07 -4.54
C LEU A 96 4.65 0.72 -3.93
N GLU A 97 5.32 0.72 -2.78
CA GLU A 97 5.69 -0.49 -2.07
C GLU A 97 4.48 -1.34 -1.67
N THR A 98 3.35 -0.73 -1.34
CA THR A 98 2.10 -1.50 -1.14
C THR A 98 1.62 -2.18 -2.41
N CYS A 99 1.75 -1.53 -3.58
CA CYS A 99 1.38 -2.14 -4.87
C CYS A 99 2.32 -3.30 -5.22
N ARG A 100 3.62 -3.11 -4.97
CA ARG A 100 4.66 -4.12 -5.18
C ARG A 100 4.49 -5.34 -4.27
N GLY A 101 4.26 -5.11 -2.98
CA GLY A 101 3.99 -6.15 -2.00
C GLY A 101 2.70 -6.92 -2.31
N GLU A 102 1.60 -6.23 -2.64
CA GLU A 102 0.35 -6.89 -3.07
C GLU A 102 0.60 -7.77 -4.30
N TRP A 103 1.33 -7.27 -5.30
CA TRP A 103 1.67 -8.04 -6.49
C TRP A 103 2.44 -9.30 -6.15
N ASN A 104 3.49 -9.21 -5.33
CA ASN A 104 4.35 -10.35 -5.00
C ASN A 104 3.59 -11.45 -4.26
N HIS A 105 2.77 -11.11 -3.27
CA HIS A 105 1.98 -12.10 -2.54
C HIS A 105 0.88 -12.74 -3.40
N ILE A 106 0.23 -11.97 -4.28
CA ILE A 106 -0.73 -12.53 -5.23
C ILE A 106 -0.03 -13.41 -6.27
N ALA A 107 1.17 -13.04 -6.72
CA ALA A 107 2.00 -13.85 -7.62
C ALA A 107 2.36 -15.21 -6.99
N ASN A 108 2.72 -15.21 -5.71
CA ASN A 108 2.98 -16.43 -4.94
C ASN A 108 1.75 -17.34 -4.83
N CYS A 109 0.54 -16.79 -4.71
CA CYS A 109 -0.69 -17.59 -4.69
C CYS A 109 -0.91 -18.41 -5.97
N TYR A 110 -0.37 -18.00 -7.13
CA TYR A 110 -0.49 -18.79 -8.36
C TYR A 110 0.27 -20.12 -8.31
N PHE A 111 1.19 -20.30 -7.35
CA PHE A 111 1.84 -21.60 -7.12
C PHE A 111 0.83 -22.71 -6.77
N ALA A 112 -0.38 -22.34 -6.30
CA ALA A 112 -1.48 -23.29 -6.11
C ALA A 112 -1.76 -24.14 -7.36
N VAL A 113 -1.70 -23.53 -8.56
CA VAL A 113 -1.92 -24.26 -9.82
C VAL A 113 -0.87 -25.36 -10.00
N VAL A 114 0.39 -25.04 -9.73
CA VAL A 114 1.50 -26.02 -9.79
C VAL A 114 1.28 -27.14 -8.78
N LEU A 115 0.85 -26.81 -7.56
CA LEU A 115 0.56 -27.81 -6.51
C LEU A 115 -0.49 -28.83 -6.98
N PHE A 116 -1.58 -28.39 -7.62
CA PHE A 116 -2.62 -29.29 -8.14
C PHE A 116 -2.16 -30.13 -9.34
N ILE A 117 -1.20 -29.66 -10.13
CA ILE A 117 -0.63 -30.43 -11.25
C ILE A 117 0.26 -31.56 -10.74
N ILE A 118 1.11 -31.30 -9.74
CA ILE A 118 2.18 -32.23 -9.35
C ILE A 118 1.73 -33.24 -8.28
N ASN A 119 0.79 -32.86 -7.40
CA ASN A 119 0.36 -33.64 -6.24
C ASN A 119 -0.99 -34.36 -6.42
N PRO A 120 -1.29 -35.38 -5.59
CA PRO A 120 -2.66 -35.85 -5.38
C PRO A 120 -3.57 -34.71 -4.87
N PHE A 121 -4.88 -34.84 -5.14
CA PHE A 121 -5.86 -33.79 -4.82
C PHE A 121 -5.80 -33.31 -3.36
N TRP A 122 -5.86 -34.24 -2.39
CA TRP A 122 -5.89 -33.88 -0.97
C TRP A 122 -4.59 -33.22 -0.50
N THR A 123 -3.43 -33.71 -0.97
CA THR A 123 -2.13 -33.09 -0.69
C THR A 123 -2.07 -31.68 -1.27
N ALA A 124 -2.45 -31.50 -2.53
CA ALA A 124 -2.49 -30.19 -3.19
C ALA A 124 -3.42 -29.21 -2.45
N PHE A 125 -4.60 -29.70 -2.04
CA PHE A 125 -5.59 -28.90 -1.34
C PHE A 125 -5.08 -28.37 0.00
N ILE A 126 -4.51 -29.25 0.84
CA ILE A 126 -3.94 -28.87 2.14
C ILE A 126 -2.78 -27.88 1.96
N LEU A 127 -1.85 -28.16 1.04
CA LEU A 127 -0.72 -27.27 0.77
C LEU A 127 -1.19 -25.91 0.22
N THR A 128 -2.25 -25.88 -0.57
CA THR A 128 -2.83 -24.62 -1.08
C THR A 128 -3.44 -23.78 0.04
N ILE A 129 -4.10 -24.40 1.02
CA ILE A 129 -4.60 -23.68 2.20
C ILE A 129 -3.42 -23.02 2.94
N LEU A 130 -2.35 -23.77 3.19
CA LEU A 130 -1.15 -23.24 3.85
C LEU A 130 -0.49 -22.11 3.04
N LEU A 131 -0.38 -22.27 1.72
CA LEU A 131 0.12 -21.24 0.81
C LEU A 131 -0.69 -19.95 0.90
N PHE A 132 -2.03 -20.06 0.91
CA PHE A 132 -2.92 -18.91 1.00
C PHE A 132 -2.87 -18.24 2.37
N LEU A 133 -2.79 -19.00 3.46
CA LEU A 133 -2.57 -18.45 4.80
C LEU A 133 -1.24 -17.70 4.90
N GLY A 134 -0.21 -18.15 4.18
CA GLY A 134 1.10 -17.48 4.12
C GLY A 134 1.17 -16.24 3.22
N ASN A 135 0.19 -16.00 2.34
CA ASN A 135 0.27 -14.92 1.33
C ASN A 135 -0.92 -13.96 1.32
N LEU A 136 -2.15 -14.46 1.40
CA LEU A 136 -3.35 -13.62 1.32
C LEU A 136 -3.44 -12.59 2.45
N PRO A 137 -3.12 -12.90 3.73
CA PRO A 137 -3.13 -11.90 4.78
C PRO A 137 -2.24 -10.70 4.45
N PHE A 138 -1.02 -10.95 3.96
CA PHE A 138 -0.10 -9.88 3.57
C PHE A 138 -0.61 -9.08 2.38
N ALA A 139 -1.12 -9.72 1.33
CA ALA A 139 -1.73 -9.02 0.19
C ALA A 139 -2.91 -8.13 0.62
N ILE A 140 -3.76 -8.63 1.52
CA ILE A 140 -4.89 -7.91 2.09
C ILE A 140 -4.42 -6.68 2.88
N ILE A 141 -3.36 -6.83 3.68
CA ILE A 141 -2.81 -5.72 4.45
C ILE A 141 -2.22 -4.65 3.54
N GLN A 142 -1.46 -5.02 2.50
CA GLN A 142 -0.93 -4.05 1.55
C GLN A 142 -2.06 -3.25 0.87
N ARG A 143 -3.13 -3.94 0.47
CA ARG A 143 -4.32 -3.31 -0.11
C ARG A 143 -5.01 -2.36 0.87
N TYR A 144 -5.17 -2.77 2.13
CA TYR A 144 -5.75 -1.94 3.18
C TYR A 144 -4.89 -0.71 3.52
N ASN A 145 -3.57 -0.88 3.64
CA ASN A 145 -2.63 0.19 3.92
C ASN A 145 -2.66 1.25 2.81
N ARG A 146 -2.77 0.83 1.54
CA ARG A 146 -2.91 1.76 0.41
C ARG A 146 -4.09 2.72 0.55
N PHE A 147 -5.26 2.24 1.00
CA PHE A 147 -6.40 3.13 1.26
C PHE A 147 -6.08 4.22 2.28
N ARG A 148 -5.38 3.85 3.36
CA ARG A 148 -5.01 4.77 4.44
C ARG A 148 -3.97 5.78 3.96
N LEU A 149 -2.96 5.33 3.23
CA LEU A 149 -1.89 6.15 2.68
C LEU A 149 -2.42 7.19 1.67
N VAL A 150 -3.25 6.75 0.71
CA VAL A 150 -3.85 7.66 -0.29
C VAL A 150 -4.76 8.70 0.40
N LYS A 151 -5.54 8.29 1.39
CA LYS A 151 -6.36 9.21 2.18
C LYS A 151 -5.51 10.23 2.93
N LEU A 152 -4.40 9.79 3.52
CA LEU A 152 -3.47 10.67 4.24
C LEU A 152 -2.82 11.67 3.27
N LYS A 153 -2.25 11.20 2.16
CA LYS A 153 -1.66 12.04 1.10
C LYS A 153 -2.62 13.14 0.66
N ASN A 154 -3.85 12.77 0.32
CA ASN A 154 -4.87 13.72 -0.12
C ASN A 154 -5.24 14.75 0.97
N THR A 155 -5.15 14.37 2.24
CA THR A 155 -5.42 15.29 3.36
C THR A 155 -4.29 16.30 3.51
N LEU A 156 -3.03 15.87 3.40
CA LEU A 156 -1.86 16.74 3.48
C LEU A 156 -1.80 17.74 2.31
N ILE A 157 -2.06 17.29 1.08
CA ILE A 157 -2.13 18.17 -0.10
C ILE A 157 -3.17 19.27 0.11
N LYS A 158 -4.40 18.90 0.53
CA LYS A 158 -5.47 19.88 0.79
C LYS A 158 -5.11 20.86 1.90
N LYS A 159 -4.40 20.42 2.95
CA LYS A 159 -3.92 21.32 4.02
C LYS A 159 -2.89 22.31 3.48
N ALA A 160 -1.92 21.85 2.69
CA ALA A 160 -0.89 22.70 2.08
C ALA A 160 -1.49 23.75 1.13
N GLU A 161 -2.45 23.35 0.28
CA GLU A 161 -3.18 24.28 -0.60
C GLU A 161 -3.93 25.35 0.18
N ARG A 162 -4.60 24.97 1.28
CA ARG A 162 -5.32 25.92 2.15
C ARG A 162 -4.37 26.90 2.83
N ALA A 163 -3.22 26.43 3.31
CA ALA A 163 -2.19 27.28 3.91
C ALA A 163 -1.65 28.31 2.91
N LYS A 164 -1.27 27.87 1.69
CA LYS A 164 -0.84 28.76 0.60
C LYS A 164 -1.90 29.81 0.25
N LYS A 165 -3.17 29.42 0.16
CA LYS A 165 -4.28 30.35 -0.11
C LYS A 165 -4.45 31.38 1.01
N LEU A 166 -4.30 30.97 2.27
CA LEU A 166 -4.38 31.87 3.42
C LEU A 166 -3.21 32.86 3.43
N GLU A 167 -1.98 32.41 3.15
CA GLU A 167 -0.81 33.27 3.03
C GLU A 167 -0.94 34.27 1.88
N ALA A 168 -1.42 33.84 0.71
CA ALA A 168 -1.67 34.73 -0.42
C ALA A 168 -2.70 35.82 -0.07
N ARG A 169 -3.77 35.45 0.64
CA ARG A 169 -4.79 36.40 1.13
C ARG A 169 -4.25 37.37 2.19
N LYS A 170 -3.35 36.92 3.06
CA LYS A 170 -2.67 37.80 4.03
C LYS A 170 -1.77 38.81 3.30
N LYS A 171 -0.95 38.34 2.35
CA LYS A 171 -0.08 39.19 1.53
C LYS A 171 -0.85 40.23 0.71
N SER A 172 -2.02 39.86 0.15
CA SER A 172 -2.85 40.81 -0.60
C SER A 172 -3.41 41.91 0.31
N LYS A 173 -3.93 41.54 1.49
CA LYS A 173 -4.44 42.52 2.47
C LYS A 173 -3.36 43.46 3.00
N THR A 174 -2.16 42.95 3.26
CA THR A 174 -1.02 43.79 3.69
C THR A 174 -0.63 44.78 2.59
N LYS A 175 -0.55 44.35 1.32
CA LYS A 175 -0.27 45.26 0.20
C LYS A 175 -1.34 46.35 0.03
N GLU A 176 -2.62 45.99 0.18
CA GLU A 176 -3.73 46.94 0.12
C GLU A 176 -3.67 47.97 1.25
N GLN A 177 -3.35 47.55 2.49
CA GLN A 177 -3.19 48.47 3.62
C GLN A 177 -2.01 49.43 3.45
N VAL A 178 -0.86 48.95 2.95
CA VAL A 178 0.32 49.80 2.68
C VAL A 178 0.00 50.82 1.59
N SER A 179 -0.66 50.40 0.50
CA SER A 179 -1.08 51.30 -0.58
C SER A 179 -2.03 52.41 -0.12
N ILE A 180 -2.96 52.14 0.80
CA ILE A 180 -3.87 53.15 1.35
C ILE A 180 -3.10 54.13 2.25
N GLN A 181 -2.18 53.64 3.08
CA GLN A 181 -1.33 54.51 3.91
C GLN A 181 -0.43 55.43 3.08
N ASP A 182 0.14 54.94 1.98
CA ASP A 182 0.99 55.75 1.11
C ASP A 182 0.18 56.85 0.39
N SER A 183 -1.05 56.56 -0.06
CA SER A 183 -1.92 57.56 -0.69
C SER A 183 -2.43 58.63 0.28
N ASP A 184 -2.73 58.24 1.53
CA ASP A 184 -3.15 59.18 2.56
C ASP A 184 -1.97 60.06 3.04
N GLY A 185 -0.75 59.54 3.02
CA GLY A 185 0.47 60.27 3.35
C GLY A 185 0.86 61.33 2.32
N GLU A 186 0.73 61.04 1.02
CA GLU A 186 0.98 62.02 -0.05
C GLU A 186 -0.04 63.17 -0.01
N ALA A 187 -1.32 62.88 0.23
CA ALA A 187 -2.40 63.87 0.26
C ALA A 187 -2.31 64.89 1.41
N VAL A 188 -1.58 64.59 2.48
CA VAL A 188 -1.38 65.50 3.63
C VAL A 188 -0.10 66.35 3.48
N SER A 189 0.74 66.04 2.50
CA SER A 189 2.06 66.68 2.30
C SER A 189 2.14 67.66 1.11
N GLY A 190 1.06 67.79 0.32
CA GLY A 190 0.93 68.76 -0.78
C GLY A 190 -0.06 69.86 -0.46
#